data_AF-A0A4Q9GVM5-F1
#
_entry.id   AF-A0A4Q9GVM5-F1
#
_cell.length_a   1.000
_cell.length_b   1.000
_cell.length_c   1.000
_cell.angle_alpha   90.00
_cell.angle_beta   90.00
_cell.angle_gamma   90.00
#
_symmetry.space_group_name_H-M   'P 1'
#
loop_
_entity.id
_entity.type
_entity.pdbx_description
1 polymer ?
#
loop_
_entity_poly.entity_id
_entity_poly.type
_entity_poly.pdbx_seq_one_letter_code
_entity_poly.pdbx_strand_id
1 'polypeptide(L)' 'MTTEMNDEDVMHQVVDRLVEKNEDIPRELIDEVVREEFTALAGRPVRDYLSILTERAAKKRLKKLAKNKA' A
#
# COMPACT_ATOMS: atom_id res chain seq x y z
N MET A 1 10.23 -12.58 20.75
CA MET A 1 11.04 -12.12 19.61
C MET A 1 10.07 -11.51 18.62
N THR A 2 10.01 -10.19 18.58
CA THR A 2 9.22 -9.46 17.57
C THR A 2 9.89 -9.75 16.23
N THR A 3 9.22 -10.50 15.36
CA THR A 3 9.70 -10.72 14.00
C THR A 3 9.92 -9.34 13.37
N GLU A 4 11.18 -8.96 13.15
CA GLU A 4 11.50 -7.81 12.32
C GLU A 4 11.09 -8.19 10.90
N MET A 5 9.81 -7.99 10.57
CA MET A 5 9.35 -8.09 9.19
C MET A 5 10.12 -7.04 8.40
N ASN A 6 10.79 -7.49 7.35
CA ASN A 6 11.53 -6.57 6.50
C ASN A 6 10.53 -5.62 5.83
N ASP A 7 10.90 -4.36 5.63
CA ASP A 7 10.01 -3.34 5.07
C ASP A 7 9.44 -3.78 3.70
N GLU A 8 10.23 -4.55 2.96
CA GLU A 8 9.86 -5.18 1.68
C GLU A 8 8.76 -6.25 1.83
N ASP A 9 8.86 -7.12 2.83
CA ASP A 9 7.82 -8.13 3.11
C ASP A 9 6.49 -7.47 3.49
N VAL A 10 6.56 -6.36 4.23
CA VAL A 10 5.37 -5.56 4.60
C VAL A 10 4.72 -4.96 3.34
N MET A 11 5.51 -4.37 2.44
CA MET A 11 5.01 -3.81 1.20
C MET A 11 4.38 -4.90 0.31
N HIS A 12 5.04 -6.05 0.14
CA HIS A 12 4.53 -7.16 -0.65
C HIS A 12 3.17 -7.67 -0.15
N GLN A 13 3.02 -7.85 1.17
CA GLN A 13 1.72 -8.25 1.74
C GLN A 13 0.62 -7.22 1.50
N VAL A 14 0.95 -5.92 1.49
CA VAL A 14 -0.02 -4.86 1.21
C VAL A 14 -0.40 -4.87 -0.27
N VAL A 15 0.55 -5.04 -1.18
CA VAL A 15 0.32 -5.16 -2.62
C VAL A 15 -0.61 -6.32 -2.92
N ASP A 16 -0.33 -7.52 -2.39
CA ASP A 16 -1.13 -8.71 -2.66
C ASP A 16 -2.59 -8.53 -2.19
N ARG A 17 -2.79 -7.96 -0.98
CA ARG A 17 -4.15 -7.63 -0.48
C ARG A 17 -4.89 -6.58 -1.31
N LEU A 18 -4.16 -5.66 -1.94
CA LEU A 18 -4.76 -4.61 -2.77
C LEU A 18 -5.09 -5.13 -4.18
N VAL A 19 -4.26 -6.01 -4.74
CA VAL A 19 -4.54 -6.67 -6.03
C VAL A 19 -5.82 -7.47 -5.95
N GLU A 20 -6.02 -8.27 -4.89
CA GLU A 20 -7.27 -9.04 -4.67
C GLU A 20 -8.53 -8.16 -4.61
N LYS A 21 -8.40 -6.89 -4.21
CA LYS A 21 -9.53 -5.96 -4.04
C LYS A 21 -9.70 -4.98 -5.21
N ASN A 22 -8.74 -4.91 -6.11
CA ASN A 22 -8.70 -3.95 -7.22
C ASN A 22 -8.25 -4.67 -8.50
N GLU A 23 -9.03 -5.67 -8.93
CA GLU A 23 -8.75 -6.46 -10.15
C GLU A 23 -8.66 -5.59 -11.42
N ASP A 24 -9.30 -4.42 -11.41
CA ASP A 24 -9.33 -3.45 -12.52
C ASP A 24 -8.03 -2.64 -12.67
N ILE A 25 -7.11 -2.75 -11.70
CA ILE A 25 -5.90 -1.93 -11.62
C ILE A 25 -4.66 -2.82 -11.78
N PRO A 26 -3.73 -2.48 -12.69
CA PRO A 26 -2.50 -3.25 -12.86
C PRO A 26 -1.68 -3.34 -11.57
N ARG A 27 -1.16 -4.54 -11.28
CA ARG A 27 -0.32 -4.79 -10.10
C ARG A 27 0.87 -3.83 -10.01
N GLU A 28 1.49 -3.50 -11.14
CA GLU A 28 2.62 -2.56 -11.22
C GLU A 28 2.25 -1.16 -10.69
N LEU A 29 1.05 -0.67 -10.99
CA LEU A 29 0.57 0.62 -10.48
C LEU A 29 0.25 0.54 -8.99
N ILE A 30 -0.26 -0.61 -8.52
CA ILE A 30 -0.51 -0.85 -7.09
C ILE A 30 0.83 -0.87 -6.33
N ASP A 31 1.85 -1.53 -6.86
CA ASP A 31 3.19 -1.59 -6.29
C ASP A 31 3.83 -0.21 -6.14
N GLU A 32 3.79 0.60 -7.21
CA GLU A 32 4.29 1.97 -7.20
C GLU A 32 3.61 2.83 -6.13
N VAL A 33 2.26 2.77 -6.06
CA VAL A 33 1.49 3.50 -5.05
C VAL A 33 1.81 3.03 -3.63
N VAL A 34 1.95 1.72 -3.40
CA VAL A 34 2.30 1.18 -2.08
C VAL A 34 3.69 1.65 -1.67
N ARG A 35 4.67 1.64 -2.57
CA ARG A 35 6.04 2.08 -2.30
C ARG A 35 6.11 3.58 -1.98
N GLU A 36 5.41 4.41 -2.75
CA GLU A 36 5.33 5.86 -2.50
C GLU A 36 4.75 6.17 -1.12
N GLU A 37 3.62 5.54 -0.78
CA GLU A 37 2.93 5.76 0.49
C GLU A 37 3.73 5.18 1.66
N PHE A 38 4.36 4.02 1.50
CA PHE A 38 5.26 3.42 2.50
C PHE A 38 6.45 4.35 2.79
N THR A 39 7.10 4.89 1.74
CA THR A 39 8.21 5.83 1.88
C THR A 39 7.78 7.13 2.57
N ALA A 40 6.60 7.66 2.23
CA ALA A 40 6.05 8.86 2.86
C ALA A 40 5.76 8.66 4.37
N LEU A 41 5.46 7.43 4.77
CA LEU A 41 5.17 7.06 6.15
C LEU A 41 6.42 6.61 6.94
N ALA A 42 7.46 6.10 6.26
CA ALA A 42 8.71 5.65 6.87
C ALA A 42 9.46 6.77 7.64
N GLY A 43 9.19 8.04 7.32
CA GLY A 43 9.69 9.19 8.07
C GLY A 43 8.99 9.43 9.43
N ARG A 44 8.02 8.60 9.82
CA ARG A 44 7.25 8.72 11.06
C ARG A 44 7.48 7.51 11.97
N PRO A 45 7.51 7.68 13.31
CA PRO A 45 7.80 6.60 14.27
C PRO A 45 6.64 5.60 14.47
N VAL A 46 5.92 5.27 13.39
CA VAL A 46 4.77 4.35 13.38
C VAL A 46 5.08 3.19 12.43
N ARG A 47 6.11 2.41 12.78
CA ARG A 47 6.49 1.19 12.04
C ARG A 47 5.40 0.12 12.09
N ASP A 48 4.76 -0.05 13.25
CA ASP A 48 3.75 -1.09 13.47
C ASP A 48 2.41 -0.84 12.73
N TYR A 49 2.20 0.37 12.22
CA TYR A 49 0.97 0.77 11.53
C TYR A 49 1.18 1.13 10.05
N LEU A 50 2.41 1.02 9.54
CA LEU A 50 2.74 1.33 8.14
C LEU A 50 1.85 0.56 7.18
N SER A 51 1.69 -0.75 7.36
CA SER A 51 0.84 -1.59 6.51
C SER A 51 -0.61 -1.10 6.44
N ILE A 52 -1.21 -0.76 7.58
CA ILE A 52 -2.61 -0.32 7.69
C ILE A 52 -2.78 1.09 7.11
N LEU A 53 -1.85 1.99 7.39
CA LEU A 53 -1.88 3.37 6.91
C LEU A 53 -1.65 3.42 5.39
N THR A 54 -0.68 2.66 4.88
CA THR A 54 -0.44 2.48 3.45
C THR A 54 -1.65 1.88 2.75
N GLU A 55 -2.27 0.82 3.30
CA GLU A 55 -3.49 0.23 2.72
C GLU A 55 -4.64 1.24 2.67
N ARG A 56 -4.85 2.05 3.72
CA ARG A 56 -5.88 3.09 3.74
C ARG A 56 -5.62 4.21 2.74
N ALA A 57 -4.39 4.69 2.65
CA ALA A 57 -4.01 5.76 1.74
C ALA A 57 -4.14 5.30 0.27
N ALA A 58 -3.61 4.11 -0.05
CA ALA A 58 -3.73 3.48 -1.35
C ALA A 58 -5.20 3.32 -1.77
N LYS A 59 -6.06 2.75 -0.93
CA LYS A 59 -7.51 2.62 -1.22
C LYS A 59 -8.17 3.96 -1.55
N LYS A 60 -7.84 5.02 -0.81
CA LYS A 60 -8.40 6.35 -1.05
C LYS A 60 -7.97 6.90 -2.42
N ARG A 61 -6.70 6.70 -2.80
CA ARG A 61 -6.14 7.15 -4.07
C ARG A 61 -6.69 6.34 -5.25
N LEU A 62 -6.73 5.00 -5.14
CA LEU A 62 -7.29 4.12 -6.16
C LEU A 62 -8.77 4.41 -6.41
N LYS A 63 -9.57 4.63 -5.35
CA LYS A 63 -10.98 5.04 -5.50
C LYS A 63 -11.14 6.37 -6.26
N LYS A 64 -10.21 7.32 -6.06
CA LYS A 64 -10.20 8.59 -6.80
C LYS A 64 -9.82 8.38 -8.27
N LEU A 65 -8.83 7.53 -8.55
CA LEU A 65 -8.42 7.19 -9.91
C LEU A 65 -9.53 6.46 -10.68
N ALA A 66 -10.21 5.49 -10.05
CA ALA A 66 -11.35 4.80 -10.63
C ALA A 66 -12.51 5.75 -10.94
N LYS A 67 -12.79 6.71 -10.05
CA LYS A 67 -13.85 7.70 -10.25
C LYS A 67 -13.53 8.73 -11.34
N ASN A 68 -12.26 9.02 -11.58
CA ASN A 68 -11.83 9.94 -12.64
C ASN A 68 -11.79 9.29 -14.04
N LYS A 69 -12.06 7.98 -14.13
CA LYS A 69 -12.09 7.21 -15.39
C LYS A 69 -13.51 7.01 -15.94
N ALA A 70 -14.53 7.57 -15.29
CA ALA A 70 -15.94 7.59 -15.68
C ALA A 70 -16.38 9.02 -16.01
#